data_AF-A0A258R7V4-F1
#
_entry.id   AF-A0A258R7V4-F1
#
_cell.length_a   1.000
_cell.length_b   1.000
_cell.length_c   1.000
_cell.angle_alpha   90.00
_cell.angle_beta   90.00
_cell.angle_gamma   90.00
#
_symmetry.space_group_name_H-M   'P 1'
#
loop_
_entity.id
_entity.type
_entity.pdbx_description
1 polymer ?
#
loop_
_entity_poly.entity_id
_entity_poly.type
_entity_poly.pdbx_seq_one_letter_code
_entity_poly.pdbx_strand_id
1 'polypeptide(L)'
;VLAVEGDSAFGFSGMEVETICRYNLPVCIVIFNNNGIYRGLDTDPTGRDPGTTVFVKDSRYDKMMEAFGGVGVNVTTPDELKRAVDEAMDSGKPTLINAVIDPAAGTESGRIGNLNPQSVVKKK
;
A
#
# COMPACT_ATOMS: atom_id res chain seq x y z
N VAL A 1 -6.24 5.03 16.11
CA VAL A 1 -4.97 5.35 15.41
C VAL A 1 -5.24 5.34 13.91
N LEU A 2 -4.61 6.23 13.15
CA LEU A 2 -4.63 6.22 11.68
C LEU A 2 -3.20 5.99 11.17
N ALA A 3 -2.99 4.90 10.43
CA ALA A 3 -1.72 4.57 9.77
C ALA A 3 -1.88 4.79 8.27
N VAL A 4 -0.96 5.53 7.65
CA VAL A 4 -0.95 5.79 6.20
C VAL A 4 0.32 5.14 5.64
N GLU A 5 0.13 4.05 4.92
CA GLU A 5 1.22 3.16 4.51
C GLU A 5 1.29 3.09 2.98
N GLY A 6 2.51 3.07 2.43
CA GLY A 6 2.70 2.56 1.06
C GLY A 6 2.51 1.04 1.05
N ASP A 7 2.05 0.47 -0.06
CA ASP A 7 1.86 -0.97 -0.21
C ASP A 7 3.16 -1.78 0.08
N SER A 8 4.32 -1.29 -0.35
CA SER A 8 5.63 -1.87 -0.01
C SER A 8 5.96 -1.75 1.46
N ALA A 9 5.72 -0.59 2.08
CA ALA A 9 6.00 -0.38 3.50
C ALA A 9 5.14 -1.30 4.37
N PHE A 10 3.86 -1.42 4.05
CA PHE A 10 2.93 -2.34 4.71
C PHE A 10 3.41 -3.79 4.67
N GLY A 11 3.99 -4.24 3.54
CA GLY A 11 4.49 -5.61 3.39
C GLY A 11 5.50 -6.06 4.45
N PHE A 12 6.22 -5.14 5.09
CA PHE A 12 7.21 -5.47 6.14
C PHE A 12 6.58 -5.88 7.48
N SER A 13 5.37 -5.41 7.77
CA SER A 13 4.68 -5.65 9.05
C SER A 13 3.21 -6.06 8.89
N GLY A 14 2.76 -6.33 7.66
CA GLY A 14 1.34 -6.53 7.36
C GLY A 14 0.69 -7.69 8.11
N MET A 15 1.45 -8.72 8.50
CA MET A 15 0.92 -9.82 9.32
C MET A 15 0.46 -9.38 10.72
N GLU A 16 0.92 -8.24 11.22
CA GLU A 16 0.44 -7.66 12.48
C GLU A 16 -1.01 -7.16 12.41
N VAL A 17 -1.63 -7.18 11.22
CA VAL A 17 -3.09 -7.06 11.10
C VAL A 17 -3.81 -8.12 11.94
N GLU A 18 -3.30 -9.36 12.00
CA GLU A 18 -3.86 -10.38 12.90
C GLU A 18 -3.80 -9.93 14.36
N THR A 19 -2.66 -9.36 14.78
CA THR A 19 -2.47 -8.82 16.13
C THR A 19 -3.49 -7.73 16.43
N ILE A 20 -3.70 -6.78 15.50
CA ILE A 20 -4.70 -5.71 15.64
C ILE A 20 -6.11 -6.31 15.83
N CYS A 21 -6.48 -7.29 15.01
CA CYS A 21 -7.77 -7.99 15.10
C CYS A 21 -7.94 -8.75 16.41
N ARG A 22 -6.96 -9.56 16.81
CA ARG A 22 -7.00 -10.40 18.02
C ARG A 22 -7.15 -9.58 19.29
N TYR A 23 -6.54 -8.40 19.35
CA TYR A 23 -6.69 -7.47 20.48
C TYR A 23 -7.83 -6.47 20.31
N ASN A 24 -8.58 -6.53 19.21
CA ASN A 24 -9.66 -5.60 18.87
C ASN A 24 -9.23 -4.12 19.01
N LEU A 25 -8.05 -3.78 18.48
CA LEU A 25 -7.50 -2.43 18.61
C LEU A 25 -8.15 -1.47 17.60
N PRO A 26 -8.47 -0.23 17.99
CA PRO A 26 -9.08 0.78 17.11
C PRO A 26 -8.03 1.41 16.18
N VAL A 27 -7.53 0.61 15.23
CA VAL A 27 -6.55 1.01 14.22
C VAL A 27 -7.18 0.98 12.84
N CYS A 28 -7.15 2.14 12.16
CA CYS A 28 -7.45 2.26 10.74
C CYS A 28 -6.13 2.34 9.96
N ILE A 29 -5.90 1.37 9.08
CA ILE A 29 -4.76 1.33 8.17
C ILE A 29 -5.25 1.74 6.79
N VAL A 30 -4.67 2.77 6.19
CA VAL A 30 -4.91 3.16 4.81
C VAL A 30 -3.67 2.81 4.00
N ILE A 31 -3.81 1.85 3.08
CA ILE A 31 -2.75 1.48 2.15
C ILE A 31 -2.92 2.28 0.87
N PHE A 32 -1.92 3.05 0.50
CA PHE A 32 -1.81 3.73 -0.77
C PHE A 32 -1.22 2.74 -1.78
N ASN A 33 -2.12 2.07 -2.50
CA ASN A 33 -1.78 0.98 -3.42
C ASN A 33 -1.56 1.51 -4.83
N ASN A 34 -0.31 1.83 -5.14
CA ASN A 34 0.19 2.18 -6.48
C ASN A 34 0.79 0.96 -7.21
N ASN A 35 0.66 -0.25 -6.66
CA ASN A 35 1.22 -1.50 -7.17
C ASN A 35 2.76 -1.56 -7.17
N GLY A 36 3.44 -0.92 -6.22
CA GLY A 36 4.90 -1.02 -6.16
C GLY A 36 5.67 0.01 -5.34
N ILE A 37 6.98 -0.21 -5.26
CA ILE A 37 7.94 0.69 -4.62
C ILE A 37 8.08 1.94 -5.48
N TYR A 38 7.71 3.11 -4.92
CA TYR A 38 7.67 4.41 -5.59
C TYR A 38 6.61 4.53 -6.71
N ARG A 39 6.60 3.60 -7.66
CA ARG A 39 5.70 3.49 -8.82
C ARG A 39 5.44 2.01 -9.13
N GLY A 40 4.30 1.70 -9.76
CA GLY A 40 3.93 0.33 -10.14
C GLY A 40 4.07 0.03 -11.62
N LEU A 41 5.04 0.65 -12.31
CA LEU A 41 5.15 0.61 -13.79
C LEU A 41 6.48 0.07 -14.32
N ASP A 42 7.44 -0.25 -13.45
CA ASP A 42 8.77 -0.67 -13.88
C ASP A 42 8.73 -2.05 -14.55
N THR A 43 9.60 -2.24 -15.53
CA THR A 43 9.71 -3.48 -16.30
C THR A 43 11.13 -4.03 -16.24
N ASP A 44 11.27 -5.36 -16.27
CA ASP A 44 12.55 -6.00 -16.48
C ASP A 44 13.03 -5.75 -17.93
N PRO A 45 14.25 -5.22 -18.14
CA PRO A 45 14.82 -5.03 -19.47
C PRO A 45 14.95 -6.34 -20.28
N THR A 46 15.01 -7.50 -19.62
CA THR A 46 15.06 -8.81 -20.32
C THR A 46 13.66 -9.37 -20.62
N GLY A 47 12.62 -8.81 -20.00
CA GLY A 47 11.23 -9.24 -20.11
C GLY A 47 10.96 -10.66 -19.59
N ARG A 48 11.89 -11.26 -18.83
CA ARG A 48 11.75 -12.63 -18.32
C ARG A 48 11.10 -12.67 -16.95
N ASP A 49 11.31 -11.62 -16.16
CA ASP A 49 10.79 -11.47 -14.81
C ASP A 49 9.98 -10.17 -14.66
N PRO A 50 9.16 -10.02 -13.61
CA PRO A 50 8.59 -8.72 -13.24
C PRO A 50 9.68 -7.69 -12.90
N GLY A 51 9.37 -6.40 -13.04
CA GLY A 51 10.24 -5.34 -12.52
C GLY A 51 10.47 -5.49 -11.01
N THR A 52 11.66 -5.12 -10.53
CA THR A 52 12.05 -5.34 -9.12
C THR A 52 11.26 -4.52 -8.11
N THR A 53 10.55 -3.51 -8.57
CA THR A 53 9.77 -2.54 -7.78
C THR A 53 8.27 -2.69 -8.00
N VAL A 54 7.80 -3.61 -8.86
CA VAL A 54 6.36 -3.78 -9.12
C VAL A 54 5.77 -4.93 -8.33
N PHE A 55 4.52 -4.76 -7.90
CA PHE A 55 3.75 -5.76 -7.17
C PHE A 55 2.58 -6.29 -8.01
N VAL A 56 1.88 -7.28 -7.47
CA VAL A 56 0.69 -7.85 -8.11
C VAL A 56 -0.35 -6.75 -8.28
N LYS A 57 -0.71 -6.47 -9.53
CA LYS A 57 -1.65 -5.42 -9.89
C LYS A 57 -3.01 -5.66 -9.24
N ASP A 58 -3.60 -4.58 -8.72
CA ASP A 58 -4.93 -4.55 -8.09
C ASP A 58 -5.05 -5.48 -6.88
N SER A 59 -3.93 -5.69 -6.16
CA SER A 59 -3.91 -6.47 -4.92
C SER A 59 -4.94 -5.95 -3.90
N ARG A 60 -5.68 -6.89 -3.31
CA ARG A 60 -6.79 -6.59 -2.39
C ARG A 60 -6.38 -6.76 -0.93
N TYR A 61 -5.57 -5.82 -0.44
CA TYR A 61 -5.10 -5.84 0.95
C TYR A 61 -6.22 -5.76 1.98
N ASP A 62 -7.34 -5.12 1.65
CA ASP A 62 -8.55 -5.09 2.46
C ASP A 62 -9.07 -6.49 2.82
N LYS A 63 -8.91 -7.46 1.92
CA LYS A 63 -9.29 -8.85 2.18
C LYS A 63 -8.44 -9.54 3.24
N MET A 64 -7.21 -9.06 3.45
CA MET A 64 -6.35 -9.56 4.52
C MET A 64 -6.95 -9.23 5.89
N MET A 65 -7.52 -8.04 6.05
CA MET A 65 -8.20 -7.63 7.29
C MET A 65 -9.48 -8.44 7.52
N GLU A 66 -10.26 -8.68 6.46
CA GLU A 66 -11.45 -9.55 6.52
C GLU A 66 -11.10 -10.97 6.98
N ALA A 67 -9.97 -11.52 6.51
CA ALA A 67 -9.52 -12.88 6.86
C ALA A 67 -9.28 -13.07 8.36
N PHE A 68 -8.97 -12.00 9.10
CA PHE A 68 -8.78 -12.01 10.55
C PHE A 68 -9.98 -11.45 11.33
N GLY A 69 -11.10 -11.15 10.65
CA GLY A 69 -12.35 -10.71 11.27
C GLY A 69 -12.47 -9.19 11.49
N GLY A 70 -11.55 -8.39 10.94
CA GLY A 70 -11.67 -6.94 10.90
C GLY A 70 -12.51 -6.45 9.71
N VAL A 71 -12.53 -5.13 9.50
CA VAL A 71 -13.24 -4.48 8.39
C VAL A 71 -12.29 -4.20 7.23
N GLY A 72 -12.53 -4.81 6.08
CA GLY A 72 -11.85 -4.47 4.83
C GLY A 72 -12.68 -3.49 3.99
N VAL A 73 -12.05 -2.44 3.46
CA VAL A 73 -12.69 -1.52 2.51
C VAL A 73 -11.77 -1.29 1.31
N ASN A 74 -12.31 -1.33 0.09
CA ASN A 74 -11.58 -0.98 -1.12
C ASN A 74 -12.17 0.29 -1.72
N VAL A 75 -11.34 1.31 -1.98
CA VAL A 75 -11.76 2.61 -2.49
C VAL A 75 -10.96 3.01 -3.71
N THR A 76 -11.60 3.69 -4.66
CA THR A 76 -10.97 4.15 -5.91
C THR A 76 -11.12 5.65 -6.14
N THR A 77 -11.82 6.35 -5.24
CA THR A 77 -12.02 7.80 -5.32
C THR A 77 -11.70 8.50 -4.00
N PRO A 78 -11.33 9.80 -4.02
CA PRO A 78 -11.11 10.57 -2.80
C PRO A 78 -12.33 10.63 -1.87
N ASP A 79 -13.53 10.71 -2.45
CA ASP A 79 -14.77 10.78 -1.67
C ASP A 79 -15.08 9.46 -0.95
N GLU A 80 -14.83 8.31 -1.61
CA GLU A 80 -14.92 7.00 -0.96
C GLU A 80 -13.88 6.85 0.14
N LEU A 81 -12.63 7.27 -0.12
CA LEU A 81 -11.57 7.23 0.88
C LEU A 81 -11.94 8.06 2.12
N LYS A 82 -12.44 9.27 1.92
CA LYS A 82 -12.88 10.13 3.02
C LYS A 82 -13.96 9.45 3.85
N ARG A 83 -15.02 8.94 3.22
CA ARG A 83 -16.11 8.25 3.92
C ARG A 83 -15.61 7.02 4.68
N ALA A 84 -14.78 6.20 4.04
CA ALA A 84 -14.25 4.98 4.65
C ALA A 84 -13.38 5.29 5.88
N VAL A 85 -12.55 6.34 5.84
CA VAL A 85 -11.75 6.76 6.99
C VAL A 85 -12.64 7.29 8.12
N ASP A 86 -13.63 8.14 7.81
CA ASP A 86 -14.57 8.66 8.81
C ASP A 86 -15.31 7.49 9.51
N GLU A 87 -15.87 6.56 8.73
CA GLU A 87 -16.56 5.37 9.26
C GLU A 87 -15.64 4.45 10.08
N ALA A 88 -14.41 4.23 9.64
CA ALA A 88 -13.43 3.42 10.37
C ALA A 88 -13.13 4.03 11.75
N MET A 89 -12.90 5.34 11.78
CA MET A 89 -12.57 6.08 13.00
C MET A 89 -13.75 6.13 13.97
N ASP A 90 -14.97 6.32 13.47
CA ASP A 90 -16.20 6.31 14.28
C ASP A 90 -16.54 4.91 14.82
N SER A 91 -16.26 3.87 14.05
CA SER A 91 -16.58 2.48 14.43
C SER A 91 -15.71 1.94 15.57
N GLY A 92 -14.48 2.45 15.70
CA GLY A 92 -13.47 1.90 16.63
C GLY A 92 -13.02 0.47 16.32
N LYS A 93 -13.33 -0.08 15.15
CA LYS A 93 -12.97 -1.45 14.75
C LYS A 93 -11.62 -1.50 14.04
N PRO A 94 -10.87 -2.62 14.14
CA PRO A 94 -9.76 -2.93 13.24
C PRO A 94 -10.21 -2.79 11.78
N THR A 95 -9.63 -1.83 11.05
CA THR A 95 -10.05 -1.50 9.69
C THR A 95 -8.85 -1.33 8.77
N LEU A 96 -8.92 -1.90 7.57
CA LEU A 96 -7.92 -1.73 6.52
C LEU A 96 -8.60 -1.24 5.24
N ILE A 97 -8.20 -0.06 4.80
CA ILE A 97 -8.68 0.59 3.59
C ILE A 97 -7.61 0.44 2.51
N ASN A 98 -7.90 -0.34 1.48
CA ASN A 98 -7.10 -0.40 0.26
C ASN A 98 -7.49 0.78 -0.65
N ALA A 99 -6.65 1.82 -0.68
CA ALA A 99 -6.85 2.99 -1.53
C ALA A 99 -6.08 2.81 -2.84
N VAL A 100 -6.80 2.56 -3.92
CA VAL A 100 -6.21 2.44 -5.26
C VAL A 100 -5.75 3.82 -5.71
N ILE A 101 -4.47 3.97 -6.00
CA ILE A 101 -3.89 5.20 -6.54
C ILE A 101 -3.21 4.94 -7.87
N ASP A 102 -3.02 6.00 -8.66
CA ASP A 102 -2.38 5.89 -9.97
C ASP A 102 -0.94 5.36 -9.82
N PRO A 103 -0.58 4.24 -10.48
CA PRO A 103 0.77 3.67 -10.43
C PRO A 103 1.87 4.62 -10.94
N ALA A 104 1.49 5.70 -11.66
CA ALA A 104 2.38 6.74 -12.15
C ALA A 104 2.55 7.95 -11.21
N ALA A 105 1.77 8.07 -10.13
CA ALA A 105 1.70 9.30 -9.34
C ALA A 105 2.98 9.61 -8.55
N GLY A 106 3.72 8.59 -8.11
CA GLY A 106 4.91 8.76 -7.29
C GLY A 106 6.17 9.11 -8.09
N THR A 107 7.21 9.57 -7.39
CA THR A 107 8.57 9.73 -7.93
C THR A 107 9.52 8.77 -7.22
N GLU A 108 10.57 8.33 -7.93
CA GLU A 108 11.59 7.45 -7.34
C GLU A 108 12.19 8.10 -6.08
N SER A 109 12.14 7.38 -4.96
CA SER A 109 12.60 7.83 -3.63
C SER A 109 11.94 9.11 -3.10
N GLY A 110 10.81 9.56 -3.68
CA GLY A 110 10.08 10.74 -3.24
C GLY A 110 10.98 11.99 -3.16
N ARG A 111 11.04 12.61 -1.98
CA ARG A 111 11.82 13.84 -1.75
C ARG A 111 13.32 13.65 -1.63
N ILE A 112 13.79 12.42 -1.46
CA ILE A 112 15.22 12.11 -1.31
C ILE A 112 15.82 11.49 -2.58
N GLY A 113 15.16 11.64 -3.73
CA GLY A 113 15.68 11.14 -5.01
C GLY A 113 17.04 11.71 -5.42
N ASN A 114 17.43 12.86 -4.86
CA ASN A 114 18.79 13.40 -5.01
C ASN A 114 19.88 12.54 -4.35
N LEU A 115 19.52 11.58 -3.51
CA LEU A 115 20.41 10.60 -2.89
C LEU A 115 20.45 9.26 -3.64
N ASN A 116 19.72 9.12 -4.75
CA ASN A 116 19.72 7.88 -5.51
C ASN A 116 21.14 7.55 -6.03
N PRO A 117 21.61 6.30 -5.87
CA PRO A 117 22.90 5.89 -6.40
C PRO A 117 22.97 6.15 -7.89
N GLN A 118 23.95 6.95 -8.32
CA GLN A 118 24.23 7.11 -9.75
C GLN A 118 24.91 5.82 -10.22
N SER A 119 24.26 5.06 -11.11
CA SER A 119 24.89 3.88 -11.71
C SER A 119 26.17 4.30 -12.44
N VAL A 120 27.32 3.89 -11.92
CA VAL A 120 28.63 4.05 -12.56
C VAL A 120 28.86 3.04 -13.68
N VAL A 121 27.96 2.07 -13.83
CA VAL A 121 28.00 1.08 -14.90
C VAL A 121 27.32 1.68 -16.12
N LYS A 122 28.11 2.05 -17.15
CA LYS A 122 27.59 2.43 -18.46
C LYS A 122 26.59 1.37 -18.92
N LYS A 123 25.37 1.78 -19.28
CA LYS A 123 24.46 0.97 -20.10
C LYS A 123 25.25 0.54 -21.35
N LYS A 124 25.56 -0.75 -21.43
CA LYS A 124 26.10 -1.38 -22.64
C LYS A 124 24.97 -1.59 -23.65
#